data_AF-A0A101VVL3-F1
#
_entry.id   AF-A0A101VVL3-F1
#
_cell.length_a   1.000
_cell.length_b   1.000
_cell.length_c   1.000
_cell.angle_alpha   90.00
_cell.angle_beta   90.00
_cell.angle_gamma   90.00
#
_symmetry.space_group_name_H-M   'P 1'
#
loop_
_entity.id
_entity.type
_entity.pdbx_description
1 polymer ?
#
loop_
_entity_poly.entity_id
_entity_poly.type
_entity_poly.pdbx_seq_one_letter_code
_entity_poly.pdbx_strand_id
1 'polypeptide(L)'
;MTELELVNKAKDGDKEALIQLVMARQHEYYRLAYVYLKQKEDSLDALQDMIIILYKNIQSLKNDEAFFSWSKTILVNCCRQTLKKRNKMVYLSDIEEQDYNEDRNSFGDG
;
A
#
# COMPACT_ATOMS: atom_id res chain seq x y z
N MET A 1 11.89 14.20 15.04
CA MET A 1 11.11 12.99 14.71
C MET A 1 11.70 12.38 13.47
N THR A 2 12.24 11.17 13.59
CA THR A 2 12.71 10.38 12.45
C THR A 2 11.56 9.54 11.88
N GLU A 3 11.68 9.10 10.63
CA GLU A 3 10.67 8.27 9.95
C GLU A 3 10.34 7.00 10.76
N LEU A 4 11.34 6.43 11.45
CA LEU A 4 11.20 5.28 12.33
C LEU A 4 10.28 5.54 13.53
N GLU A 5 10.33 6.72 14.13
CA GLU A 5 9.47 7.06 15.27
C GLU A 5 8.00 7.19 14.85
N LEU A 6 7.75 7.74 13.67
CA LEU A 6 6.40 7.84 13.11
C LEU A 6 5.84 6.46 12.76
N VAL A 7 6.67 5.55 12.22
CA VAL A 7 6.26 4.16 11.96
C VAL A 7 5.93 3.44 13.27
N ASN A 8 6.74 3.64 14.32
CA ASN A 8 6.48 3.01 15.61
C ASN A 8 5.18 3.50 16.25
N LYS A 9 4.91 4.82 16.22
CA LYS A 9 3.62 5.37 16.65
C LYS A 9 2.46 4.84 15.80
N ALA A 10 2.64 4.75 14.49
CA ALA A 10 1.63 4.21 13.61
C ALA A 10 1.35 2.72 13.85
N LYS A 11 2.34 1.94 14.31
CA LYS A 11 2.14 0.55 14.79
C LYS A 11 1.33 0.47 16.07
N ASP A 12 1.47 1.47 16.94
CA ASP A 12 0.67 1.61 18.18
C ASP A 12 -0.81 1.93 17.90
N GLY A 13 -1.16 2.20 16.64
CA GLY A 13 -2.53 2.56 16.22
C GLY A 13 -2.72 4.06 15.98
N ASP A 14 -1.63 4.83 16.00
CA ASP A 14 -1.67 6.27 15.77
C ASP A 14 -1.85 6.59 14.27
N LYS A 15 -3.09 6.90 13.91
CA LYS A 15 -3.50 7.23 12.54
C LYS A 15 -2.84 8.52 12.06
N GLU A 16 -2.63 9.49 12.95
CA GLU A 16 -2.02 10.76 12.61
C GLU A 16 -0.54 10.58 12.27
N ALA A 17 0.16 9.72 13.01
CA ALA A 17 1.55 9.40 12.70
C ALA A 17 1.71 8.77 11.30
N LEU A 18 0.82 7.84 10.92
CA LEU A 18 0.80 7.25 9.58
C LEU A 18 0.53 8.32 8.51
N ILE A 19 -0.49 9.15 8.73
CA ILE A 19 -0.85 10.20 7.76
C ILE A 19 0.31 11.19 7.61
N GLN A 20 0.97 11.61 8.68
CA GLN A 20 2.13 12.50 8.60
C GLN A 20 3.28 11.88 7.80
N LEU A 21 3.55 10.59 8.01
CA LEU A 21 4.57 9.86 7.26
C LEU A 21 4.24 9.79 5.76
N VAL A 22 2.99 9.50 5.41
CA VAL A 22 2.53 9.46 4.01
C VAL A 22 2.50 10.87 3.41
N MET A 23 2.04 11.87 4.16
CA MET A 23 1.99 13.28 3.74
C MET A 23 3.39 13.84 3.45
N ALA A 24 4.40 13.46 4.24
CA ALA A 24 5.78 13.85 3.99
C ALA A 24 6.27 13.46 2.59
N ARG A 25 5.74 12.36 2.03
CA ARG A 25 6.07 11.86 0.68
C ARG A 25 4.86 11.81 -0.26
N GLN A 26 3.79 12.53 0.06
CA GLN A 26 2.54 12.50 -0.70
C GLN A 26 2.76 12.91 -2.15
N HIS A 27 3.65 13.87 -2.40
CA HIS A 27 3.99 14.29 -3.75
C HIS A 27 4.58 13.16 -4.60
N GLU A 28 5.43 12.31 -4.03
CA GLU A 28 6.00 11.16 -4.73
C GLU A 28 4.92 10.10 -5.01
N TYR A 29 4.11 9.77 -4.01
CA TYR A 29 3.02 8.81 -4.16
C TYR A 29 1.97 9.28 -5.17
N TYR A 30 1.55 10.54 -5.07
CA TYR A 30 0.60 11.13 -6.02
C TYR A 30 1.16 11.12 -7.44
N ARG A 31 2.43 11.51 -7.62
CA ARG A 31 3.07 11.47 -8.94
C ARG A 31 3.15 10.05 -9.49
N LEU A 32 3.47 9.07 -8.66
CA LEU A 32 3.49 7.67 -9.07
C LEU A 32 2.09 7.23 -9.51
N ALA A 33 1.08 7.41 -8.67
CA ALA A 33 -0.30 7.04 -8.97
C ALA A 33 -0.81 7.74 -10.25
N TYR A 34 -0.48 9.01 -10.42
CA TYR A 34 -0.86 9.79 -11.60
C TYR A 34 -0.19 9.27 -12.88
N VAL A 35 1.05 8.81 -12.82
CA VAL A 35 1.73 8.20 -13.97
C VAL A 35 1.05 6.88 -14.38
N TYR A 36 0.55 6.10 -13.41
CA TYR A 36 -0.17 4.85 -13.69
C TYR A 36 -1.60 5.09 -14.19
N LEU A 37 -2.37 5.94 -13.52
CA LEU A 37 -3.82 6.07 -13.73
C LEU A 37 -4.18 7.18 -14.72
N LYS A 38 -3.33 8.22 -14.85
CA LYS A 38 -3.55 9.43 -15.65
C LYS A 38 -4.89 10.14 -15.38
N GLN A 39 -5.54 9.83 -14.26
CA GLN A 39 -6.75 10.47 -13.76
C GLN A 39 -6.52 10.94 -12.33
N LYS A 40 -6.94 12.18 -12.05
CA LYS A 40 -6.79 12.77 -10.72
C LYS A 40 -7.63 12.05 -9.67
N GLU A 41 -8.88 11.75 -9.98
CA GLU A 41 -9.82 11.08 -9.05
C GLU A 41 -9.34 9.68 -8.69
N ASP A 42 -9.00 8.85 -9.68
CA ASP A 42 -8.46 7.52 -9.45
C ASP A 42 -7.14 7.55 -8.66
N SER A 43 -6.29 8.55 -8.91
CA SER A 43 -5.02 8.69 -8.19
C SER A 43 -5.24 8.99 -6.71
N LEU A 44 -6.23 9.81 -6.39
CA LEU A 44 -6.61 10.11 -5.02
C LEU A 44 -7.24 8.89 -4.35
N ASP A 45 -8.09 8.16 -5.06
CA ASP A 45 -8.72 6.94 -4.58
C ASP A 45 -7.66 5.86 -4.25
N ALA A 46 -6.72 5.62 -5.17
CA ALA A 46 -5.61 4.68 -4.97
C ALA A 46 -4.71 5.08 -3.79
N LEU A 47 -4.48 6.38 -3.58
CA LEU A 47 -3.72 6.89 -2.44
C LEU A 47 -4.46 6.63 -1.13
N GLN A 48 -5.77 6.82 -1.10
CA GLN A 48 -6.60 6.59 0.08
C GLN A 48 -6.65 5.10 0.43
N ASP A 49 -6.85 4.23 -0.56
CA ASP A 49 -6.84 2.78 -0.41
C ASP A 49 -5.47 2.28 0.11
N MET A 50 -4.38 2.83 -0.44
CA MET A 50 -3.03 2.57 0.05
C MET A 50 -2.88 2.91 1.54
N ILE A 51 -3.37 4.06 2.00
CA ILE A 51 -3.31 4.47 3.41
C ILE A 51 -4.06 3.48 4.31
N ILE A 52 -5.22 2.98 3.87
CA ILE A 52 -6.01 1.99 4.61
C ILE A 52 -5.27 0.65 4.71
N ILE A 53 -4.70 0.17 3.60
CA ILE A 53 -3.93 -1.08 3.57
C ILE A 53 -2.68 -0.96 4.44
N LEU A 54 -1.99 0.18 4.37
CA LEU A 54 -0.85 0.51 5.23
C LEU A 54 -1.27 0.43 6.69
N TYR A 55 -2.32 1.13 7.10
CA TYR A 55 -2.80 1.11 8.48
C TYR A 55 -3.14 -0.30 8.97
N LYS A 56 -3.78 -1.12 8.13
CA LYS A 56 -4.14 -2.49 8.50
C LYS A 56 -2.94 -3.43 8.63
N ASN A 57 -1.90 -3.23 7.81
CA ASN A 57 -0.77 -4.15 7.74
C ASN A 57 0.49 -3.64 8.44
N ILE A 58 0.52 -2.39 8.92
CA ILE A 58 1.70 -1.79 9.55
C ILE A 58 2.15 -2.55 10.79
N GLN A 59 1.23 -3.18 11.52
CA GLN A 59 1.55 -4.06 12.65
C GLN A 59 2.34 -5.30 12.23
N SER A 60 2.13 -5.81 11.01
CA SER A 60 2.85 -6.95 10.45
C SER A 60 4.25 -6.58 9.94
N LEU A 61 4.54 -5.28 9.80
CA LEU A 61 5.82 -4.79 9.31
C LEU A 61 6.91 -5.05 10.36
N LYS A 62 7.79 -6.03 10.08
CA LYS A 62 8.95 -6.36 10.92
C LYS A 62 10.11 -5.37 10.76
N ASN A 63 10.22 -4.72 9.59
CA ASN A 63 11.27 -3.76 9.28
C ASN A 63 10.67 -2.38 9.00
N ASP A 64 10.82 -1.48 9.96
CA ASP A 64 10.30 -0.12 9.91
C ASP A 64 11.03 0.72 8.85
N GLU A 65 12.31 0.43 8.58
CA GLU A 65 13.10 1.02 7.50
C GLU A 65 12.59 0.65 6.10
N ALA A 66 11.95 -0.51 5.95
CA ALA A 66 11.42 -0.98 4.66
C ALA A 66 10.04 -0.38 4.34
N PHE A 67 9.46 0.43 5.23
CA PHE A 67 8.14 1.02 5.07
C PHE A 67 8.01 1.73 3.71
N PHE A 68 9.02 2.50 3.29
CA PHE A 68 8.94 3.25 2.04
C PHE A 68 8.89 2.36 0.78
N SER A 69 9.66 1.27 0.76
CA SER A 69 9.60 0.31 -0.36
C SER A 69 8.28 -0.46 -0.36
N TRP A 70 7.84 -0.91 0.82
CA TRP A 70 6.59 -1.64 0.99
C TRP A 70 5.35 -0.82 0.62
N SER A 71 5.29 0.43 1.08
CA SER A 71 4.23 1.39 0.78
C SER A 71 4.12 1.67 -0.73
N LYS A 72 5.24 1.82 -1.44
CA LYS A 72 5.23 1.93 -2.91
C LYS A 72 4.66 0.70 -3.60
N THR A 73 4.98 -0.51 -3.14
CA THR A 73 4.40 -1.76 -3.68
C THR A 73 2.89 -1.79 -3.52
N ILE A 74 2.38 -1.40 -2.33
CA ILE A 74 0.94 -1.29 -2.07
C ILE A 74 0.31 -0.29 -3.03
N LEU A 75 0.90 0.90 -3.19
CA LEU A 75 0.36 1.93 -4.07
C LEU A 75 0.25 1.44 -5.52
N VAL A 76 1.30 0.79 -6.03
CA VAL A 76 1.28 0.21 -7.37
C VAL A 76 0.20 -0.86 -7.49
N ASN A 77 -0.02 -1.67 -6.46
CA ASN A 77 -1.10 -2.65 -6.45
C ASN A 77 -2.49 -1.99 -6.45
N CYS A 78 -2.70 -0.92 -5.68
CA CYS A 78 -3.92 -0.12 -5.74
C CYS A 78 -4.13 0.48 -7.13
N CYS A 79 -3.09 1.07 -7.74
CA CYS A 79 -3.17 1.58 -9.10
C CYS A 79 -3.53 0.49 -10.10
N ARG A 80 -2.93 -0.71 -9.99
CA ARG A 80 -3.28 -1.87 -10.82
C ARG A 80 -4.72 -2.31 -10.59
N GLN A 81 -5.20 -2.33 -9.36
CA GLN A 81 -6.60 -2.66 -9.06
C GLN A 81 -7.56 -1.63 -9.65
N THR A 82 -7.25 -0.34 -9.56
CA THR A 82 -8.08 0.72 -10.14
C THR A 82 -8.07 0.65 -11.67
N LEU A 83 -6.90 0.43 -12.29
CA LEU A 83 -6.79 0.13 -13.73
C LEU A 83 -7.59 -1.12 -14.10
N LYS A 84 -7.53 -2.18 -13.29
CA LYS A 84 -8.28 -3.43 -13.50
C LYS A 84 -9.77 -3.24 -13.28
N LYS A 85 -10.23 -2.38 -12.38
CA LYS A 85 -11.65 -2.00 -12.22
C LYS A 85 -12.14 -1.23 -13.44
N ARG A 86 -11.33 -0.28 -13.91
CA ARG A 86 -11.57 0.50 -15.13
C ARG A 86 -11.61 -0.39 -16.37
N ASN A 87 -10.69 -1.35 -16.46
CA ASN A 87 -10.70 -2.38 -17.50
C ASN A 87 -11.76 -3.46 -17.26
N LYS A 88 -12.22 -3.76 -16.05
CA LYS A 88 -13.28 -4.77 -15.82
C LYS A 88 -14.67 -4.29 -16.26
N MET A 89 -14.87 -2.99 -16.46
CA MET A 89 -16.00 -2.51 -17.27
C MET A 89 -15.86 -2.93 -18.75
N VAL A 90 -14.67 -3.34 -19.16
CA VAL A 90 -14.29 -3.90 -20.47
C VAL A 90 -13.72 -5.31 -20.24
N TYR A 91 -14.59 -6.25 -19.91
CA TYR A 91 -14.34 -7.70 -19.77
C TYR A 91 -13.87 -8.23 -18.41
N LEU A 92 -14.75 -9.08 -17.86
CA LEU A 92 -14.58 -9.92 -16.69
C LEU A 92 -13.67 -11.15 -16.95
N SER A 93 -12.96 -11.23 -18.09
CA SER A 93 -12.30 -12.46 -18.55
C SER A 93 -10.84 -12.64 -18.14
N ASP A 94 -10.11 -11.56 -17.79
CA ASP A 94 -8.65 -11.66 -17.62
C ASP A 94 -8.24 -11.34 -16.18
N ILE A 95 -8.63 -12.24 -15.26
CA ILE A 95 -7.99 -12.33 -13.95
C ILE A 95 -6.86 -13.35 -14.10
N GLU A 96 -5.71 -12.89 -14.58
CA GLU A 96 -4.48 -13.63 -14.31
C GLU A 96 -4.09 -13.43 -12.85
N GLU A 97 -3.99 -14.58 -12.22
CA GLU A 97 -3.52 -14.95 -10.90
C GLU A 97 -2.13 -14.35 -10.64
N GLN A 98 -1.96 -13.59 -9.57
CA GLN A 98 -0.64 -13.42 -8.97
C GLN A 98 -0.68 -14.03 -7.59
N ASP A 99 -0.41 -15.33 -7.62
CA ASP A 99 0.24 -16.12 -6.59
C ASP A 99 1.29 -15.29 -5.84
N TYR A 100 1.08 -15.15 -4.52
CA TYR A 100 2.16 -14.86 -3.58
C TYR A 100 2.19 -16.02 -2.59
N ASN A 101 2.82 -17.11 -3.02
CA ASN A 101 3.50 -18.01 -2.09
C ASN A 101 4.49 -17.20 -1.25
N GLU A 102 4.26 -17.13 0.06
CA GLU A 102 5.38 -17.21 1.01
C GLU A 102 4.96 -18.14 2.15
N ASP A 103 5.16 -19.42 1.84
CA ASP A 103 5.40 -20.50 2.80
C ASP A 103 6.40 -19.99 3.86
N ARG A 104 5.90 -19.67 5.05
CA ARG A 104 6.71 -19.60 6.26
C ARG A 104 6.20 -20.63 7.25
N ASN A 105 6.61 -21.86 6.97
CA ASN A 105 7.27 -22.75 7.90
C ASN A 105 6.65 -22.84 9.30
N SER A 106 5.84 -23.88 9.47
CA SER A 106 6.03 -24.91 10.50
C SER A 106 6.82 -24.48 11.75
N PHE A 107 6.08 -24.12 12.79
CA PHE A 107 6.41 -24.27 14.21
C PHE A 107 5.04 -24.48 14.87
N GLY A 108 4.61 -25.61 15.40
CA GLY A 108 5.23 -26.87 15.78
C GLY A 108 4.52 -27.28 17.08
N ASP A 109 3.82 -28.42 17.10
CA ASP A 109 3.46 -29.11 18.34
C ASP A 109 3.05 -30.56 18.02
N GLY A 110 3.83 -31.53 18.50
CA GLY A 110 3.54 -32.97 18.42
C GLY A 110 4.76 -33.86 18.24
#